data_AF-A0A101G7J5-F1
#
_entry.id   AF-A0A101G7J5-F1
#
_cell.length_a   1.000
_cell.length_b   1.000
_cell.length_c   1.000
_cell.angle_alpha   90.00
_cell.angle_beta   90.00
_cell.angle_gamma   90.00
#
_symmetry.space_group_name_H-M   'P 1'
#
loop_
_entity.id
_entity.type
_entity.pdbx_description
1 polymer ?
#
loop_
_entity_poly.entity_id
_entity_poly.type
_entity_poly.pdbx_seq_one_letter_code
_entity_poly.pdbx_strand_id
1 'polypeptide(L)' 'MNKPSLDVLMSKVDNRYTLVVIAAKRARFITEAEESSKVTSNGNKPVTTALHDIADDRVKFMHTRQGRK' A
#
# COMPACT_ATOMS: atom_id res chain seq x y z
N MET A 1 3.54 -8.29 17.97
CA MET A 1 2.28 -8.11 17.21
C MET A 1 2.59 -7.17 16.06
N ASN A 2 3.16 -7.68 14.97
CA ASN A 2 3.85 -6.84 13.98
C ASN A 2 2.93 -6.46 12.82
N LYS A 3 2.01 -5.53 13.08
CA LYS A 3 1.19 -4.88 12.07
C LYS A 3 0.95 -3.43 12.51
N PRO A 4 1.06 -2.43 11.62
CA PRO A 4 0.57 -1.10 11.93
C PRO A 4 -0.89 -1.20 12.38
N SER A 5 -1.27 -0.43 13.40
CA SER A 5 -2.65 -0.45 13.90
C SER A 5 -3.61 -0.02 12.79
N LEU A 6 -4.77 -0.67 12.71
CA LEU A 6 -5.78 -0.33 11.71
C LEU A 6 -6.21 1.14 11.84
N ASP A 7 -6.28 1.67 13.06
CA ASP A 7 -6.57 3.08 13.32
C ASP A 7 -5.57 4.03 12.64
N VAL A 8 -4.28 3.69 12.67
CA VAL A 8 -3.24 4.50 12.00
C VAL A 8 -3.48 4.49 10.50
N LEU A 9 -3.74 3.32 9.91
CA LEU A 9 -4.00 3.21 8.47
C LEU A 9 -5.29 3.94 8.06
N MET A 10 -6.33 3.87 8.89
CA MET A 10 -7.59 4.58 8.70
C MET A 10 -7.45 6.09 8.83
N SER A 11 -6.45 6.60 9.56
CA SER A 11 -6.14 8.04 9.57
C SER A 11 -5.54 8.55 8.26
N LYS A 12 -5.02 7.64 7.41
CA LYS A 12 -4.35 7.96 6.14
C LYS A 12 -5.25 7.82 4.92
N VAL A 13 -6.42 7.21 5.07
CA VAL A 13 -7.34 6.94 3.95
C VAL A 13 -8.77 7.27 4.33
N ASP A 14 -9.61 7.52 3.32
CA ASP A 14 -10.98 7.96 3.57
C ASP A 14 -11.89 6.83 4.11
N ASN A 15 -11.65 5.58 3.70
CA ASN A 15 -12.44 4.44 4.15
C ASN A 15 -11.69 3.10 4.02
N ARG A 16 -12.27 2.04 4.60
CA ARG A 16 -11.69 0.68 4.60
C ARG A 16 -11.51 0.09 3.20
N TYR A 17 -12.41 0.37 2.27
CA TYR A 17 -12.31 -0.12 0.89
C TYR A 17 -11.14 0.54 0.15
N THR A 18 -10.98 1.85 0.32
CA THR A 18 -9.85 2.62 -0.20
C THR A 18 -8.53 2.07 0.34
N LEU A 19 -8.44 1.76 1.64
CA LEU A 19 -7.26 1.11 2.21
C LEU A 19 -6.92 -0.21 1.49
N VAL A 20 -7.92 -1.08 1.30
CA VAL A 20 -7.71 -2.39 0.65
C VAL A 20 -7.23 -2.21 -0.79
N VAL A 21 -7.84 -1.29 -1.54
CA VAL A 21 -7.46 -1.05 -2.94
C VAL A 21 -6.06 -0.48 -3.06
N ILE A 22 -5.69 0.50 -2.22
CA ILE A 22 -4.35 1.10 -2.22
C ILE A 22 -3.30 0.08 -1.80
N ALA A 23 -3.56 -0.67 -0.72
CA ALA A 23 -2.64 -1.70 -0.25
C ALA A 23 -2.43 -2.78 -1.31
N ALA A 24 -3.48 -3.24 -2.00
CA ALA A 24 -3.38 -4.21 -3.08
C ALA A 24 -2.59 -3.66 -4.28
N LYS A 25 -2.86 -2.43 -4.71
CA LYS A 25 -2.11 -1.77 -5.80
C LYS A 25 -0.63 -1.61 -5.46
N ARG A 26 -0.33 -1.16 -4.24
CA ARG A 26 1.06 -0.99 -3.78
C ARG A 26 1.79 -2.33 -3.65
N ALA A 27 1.11 -3.35 -3.10
CA ALA A 27 1.68 -4.69 -3.00
C ALA A 27 2.01 -5.26 -4.38
N ARG A 28 1.13 -5.07 -5.37
CA ARG A 28 1.39 -5.50 -6.75
C ARG A 28 2.61 -4.80 -7.35
N PHE A 29 2.74 -3.49 -7.17
CA PHE A 29 3.92 -2.74 -7.62
C PHE A 29 5.21 -3.29 -7.01
N ILE A 30 5.19 -3.61 -5.71
CA ILE A 30 6.33 -4.24 -5.02
C ILE A 30 6.61 -5.61 -5.64
N THR A 31 5.62 -6.46 -5.85
CA THR A 31 5.81 -7.79 -6.47
C THR A 31 6.42 -7.68 -7.88
N GLU A 32 5.92 -6.77 -8.71
CA GLU A 32 6.45 -6.55 -10.07
C GLU A 32 7.88 -5.97 -10.03
N ALA A 33 8.18 -5.08 -9.08
CA ALA A 33 9.53 -4.56 -8.87
C ALA A 33 10.51 -5.64 -8.39
N GLU A 34 10.07 -6.55 -7.53
CA GLU A 34 10.87 -7.68 -7.03
C GLU A 34 11.18 -8.68 -8.14
N GLU A 35 10.15 -9.03 -8.93
CA GLU A 35 10.30 -9.93 -10.09
C GLU A 35 11.27 -9.36 -11.13
N SER A 36 11.21 -8.05 -11.40
CA SER A 36 12.11 -7.37 -12.34
C SER A 36 13.52 -7.16 -11.80
N SER A 37 13.69 -6.96 -10.50
CA SER A 37 15.00 -6.72 -9.89
C SER A 37 15.80 -8.01 -9.66
N LYS A 38 15.15 -9.19 -9.72
CA LYS A 38 15.76 -10.50 -9.41
C LYS A 38 16.41 -10.57 -8.02
N VAL A 39 16.08 -9.59 -7.16
CA VAL A 39 16.48 -9.51 -5.77
C VAL A 39 15.37 -10.20 -5.00
N THR A 40 15.70 -11.29 -4.32
CA THR A 40 14.79 -11.91 -3.36
C THR A 40 14.70 -10.98 -2.15
N SER A 41 13.67 -10.15 -2.03
CA SER A 41 13.44 -9.46 -0.76
C SER A 41 13.32 -10.49 0.36
N ASN A 42 14.14 -10.31 1.39
CA ASN A 42 14.34 -11.22 2.53
C ASN A 42 13.08 -11.40 3.42
N GLY A 43 12.01 -11.97 2.88
CA GLY A 43 10.93 -12.56 3.68
C GLY A 43 9.77 -11.63 4.06
N ASN A 44 9.79 -10.36 3.68
CA ASN A 44 8.62 -9.49 3.91
C ASN A 44 7.59 -9.67 2.80
N LYS A 45 6.39 -10.15 3.16
CA LYS A 45 5.26 -10.26 2.23
C LYS A 45 4.96 -8.87 1.63
N PRO A 46 4.70 -8.77 0.31
CA PRO A 46 4.51 -7.48 -0.37
C PRO A 46 3.35 -6.68 0.24
N VAL A 47 2.31 -7.36 0.70
CA VAL A 47 1.17 -6.74 1.41
C VAL A 47 1.59 -6.15 2.76
N THR A 48 2.46 -6.82 3.51
CA THR A 48 2.96 -6.30 4.78
C THR A 48 3.79 -5.04 4.55
N THR A 49 4.66 -5.04 3.53
CA THR A 49 5.44 -3.86 3.15
C THR A 49 4.54 -2.71 2.71
N ALA A 50 3.51 -2.99 1.90
CA ALA A 50 2.54 -2.00 1.47
C ALA A 50 1.79 -1.34 2.65
N LEU A 51 1.43 -2.11 3.68
CA LEU A 51 0.79 -1.55 4.87
C LEU A 51 1.73 -0.66 5.69
N HIS A 52 3.02 -1.01 5.78
CA HIS A 52 4.00 -0.14 6.44
C HIS A 52 4.25 1.13 5.62
N ASP A 53 4.36 1.02 4.30
CA ASP A 53 4.50 2.17 3.40
C ASP A 53 3.33 3.16 3.53
N ILE A 54 2.10 2.66 3.72
CA ILE A 54 0.92 3.50 3.98
C ILE A 54 1.00 4.15 5.36
N ALA A 55 1.44 3.41 6.39
CA ALA A 55 1.59 3.94 7.73
C ALA A 55 2.69 5.03 7.81
N ASP A 56 3.76 4.89 7.04
CA ASP A 56 4.91 5.80 6.95
C ASP A 56 4.69 6.99 6.01
N ASP A 57 3.46 7.23 5.53
CA ASP A 57 3.11 8.29 4.56
C ASP A 57 3.90 8.23 3.22
N ARG A 58 4.51 7.08 2.90
CA ARG A 58 5.25 6.88 1.63
C ARG A 58 4.33 6.74 0.43
N VAL A 59 3.07 6.37 0.66
CA VAL A 59 2.05 6.23 -0.38
C VAL A 59 1.00 7.33 -0.20
N LYS A 60 1.00 8.30 -1.11
CA LYS A 60 -0.04 9.33 -1.17
C LYS A 60 -1.13 8.91 -2.15
N PHE A 61 -2.35 8.77 -1.63
CA PHE A 61 -3.53 8.56 -2.45
C PHE A 61 -4.18 9.90 -2.77
N MET A 62 -4.28 10.22 -4.06
CA MET A 62 -5.09 11.34 -4.54
C MET A 62 -6.34 10.78 -5.20
N HIS A 63 -7.51 11.19 -4.69
CA HIS A 63 -8.75 11.05 -5.44
C HIS A 63 -8.65 11.94 -6.69
N THR A 64 -8.39 11.32 -7.84
CA THR A 64 -8.59 12.00 -9.11
C THR A 64 -10.10 12.20 -9.29
N ARG A 65 -10.64 13.34 -8.82
CA ARG A 65 -11.94 13.86 -9.26
C ARG A 65 -11.81 14.31 -10.72
N GLN A 66 -11.49 13.38 -11.62
CA GLN A 66 -11.59 13.60 -13.04
C GLN A 66 -12.90 12.95 -13.48
N GLY A 67 -13.99 13.69 -13.27
CA GLY A 67 -15.15 13.51 -14.11
C GLY A 67 -14.69 13.83 -15.53
N ARG A 68 -14.46 12.80 -16.34
CA ARG A 68 -14.36 12.99 -17.79
C ARG A 68 -15.71 13.53 -18.24
N LYS A 69 -15.79 14.84 -18.48
CA LYS A 69 -16.80 15.43 -19.36
C LYS A 69 -16.39 15.19 -20.80
#